data_AF-A0A3D5FWG2-F1
#
_entry.id   AF-A0A3D5FWG2-F1
#
_cell.length_a   1.000
_cell.length_b   1.000
_cell.length_c   1.000
_cell.angle_alpha   90.00
_cell.angle_beta   90.00
_cell.angle_gamma   90.00
#
_symmetry.space_group_name_H-M   'P 1'
#
loop_
_entity.id
_entity.type
_entity.pdbx_description
1 polymer ?
#
loop_
_entity_poly.entity_id
_entity_poly.type
_entity_poly.pdbx_seq_one_letter_code
_entity_poly.pdbx_strand_id
1 'polypeptide(L)'
;MTDQCWRSDMATLLQDKHHILPAAELTEAVQDARNRTLALVADLSDSRLSVPLIEIVNPFLWELGHTAFFYEAFLLRALDGIKPLMEGADDLYNSFTVEHDSRWGLALPTRDGTLQYSSPARSGGGP
;
A
#
# COMPACT_ATOMS: atom_id res chain seq x y z
N MET A 1 17.48 -15.62 -14.33
CA MET A 1 17.21 -14.39 -15.12
C MET A 1 16.29 -13.51 -14.27
N THR A 2 16.77 -13.06 -13.11
CA THR A 2 17.43 -11.77 -12.78
C THR A 2 16.41 -10.68 -12.45
N ASP A 3 16.05 -10.63 -11.16
CA ASP A 3 15.40 -9.53 -10.41
C ASP A 3 16.04 -8.13 -10.59
N GLN A 4 17.15 -8.04 -11.31
CA GLN A 4 17.93 -6.81 -11.47
C GLN A 4 17.58 -6.03 -12.75
N CYS A 5 16.93 -6.66 -13.74
CA CYS A 5 16.69 -6.01 -15.03
C CYS A 5 15.73 -4.82 -14.91
N TRP A 6 14.65 -4.95 -14.12
CA TRP A 6 13.67 -3.86 -13.99
C TRP A 6 14.20 -2.67 -13.19
N ARG A 7 15.05 -2.87 -12.18
CA ARG A 7 15.61 -1.77 -11.35
C ARG A 7 16.54 -0.86 -12.15
N SER A 8 17.37 -1.43 -13.02
CA SER A 8 18.30 -0.68 -13.89
C SER A 8 17.58 0.09 -14.98
N ASP A 9 16.52 -0.49 -15.56
CA ASP A 9 15.75 0.13 -16.63
C ASP A 9 14.85 1.27 -16.12
N MET A 10 14.29 1.16 -14.90
CA MET A 10 13.46 2.22 -14.31
C MET A 10 14.24 3.48 -13.96
N ALA A 11 15.50 3.36 -13.51
CA ALA A 11 16.32 4.52 -13.16
C ALA A 11 16.55 5.45 -14.36
N THR A 12 16.80 4.87 -15.54
CA THR A 12 16.97 5.61 -16.80
C THR A 12 15.65 6.17 -17.33
N LEU A 13 14.55 5.40 -17.24
CA LEU A 13 13.20 5.80 -17.67
C LEU A 13 12.58 6.95 -16.85
N LEU A 14 13.02 7.12 -15.60
CA LEU A 14 12.52 8.14 -14.69
C LEU A 14 13.43 9.38 -14.57
N GLN A 15 14.62 9.34 -15.19
CA GLN A 15 15.64 10.38 -15.03
C GLN A 15 15.13 11.78 -15.43
N ASP A 16 14.31 11.88 -16.47
CA ASP A 16 13.69 13.13 -16.93
C ASP A 16 12.22 13.27 -16.48
N LYS A 17 11.70 12.30 -15.72
CA LYS A 17 10.33 12.30 -15.17
C LYS A 17 10.34 12.61 -13.68
N HIS A 18 11.19 13.53 -13.26
CA HIS A 18 11.20 14.00 -11.88
C HIS A 18 10.39 15.29 -11.78
N HIS A 19 9.39 15.28 -10.91
CA HIS A 19 8.70 16.48 -10.49
C HIS A 19 9.29 16.91 -9.15
N ILE A 20 9.88 18.10 -9.09
CA ILE A 20 10.43 18.65 -7.85
C ILE A 20 9.27 19.28 -7.07
N LEU A 21 8.92 18.67 -5.95
CA LEU A 21 7.96 19.20 -4.98
C LEU A 21 8.67 19.51 -3.67
N PRO A 22 8.36 20.64 -3.01
CA PRO A 22 8.79 20.86 -1.63
C PRO A 22 8.31 19.73 -0.72
N ALA A 23 9.15 19.34 0.23
CA ALA A 23 8.82 18.24 1.16
C ALA A 23 7.51 18.49 1.93
N ALA A 24 7.21 19.75 2.25
CA ALA A 24 5.96 20.14 2.89
C ALA A 24 4.74 19.84 2.00
N GLU A 25 4.78 20.23 0.72
CA GLU A 25 3.70 19.98 -0.24
C GLU A 25 3.52 18.48 -0.51
N LEU A 26 4.60 17.72 -0.63
CA LEU A 26 4.52 16.26 -0.76
C LEU A 26 3.89 15.63 0.48
N THR A 27 4.25 16.10 1.68
CA THR A 27 3.68 15.62 2.94
C THR A 27 2.17 15.89 3.00
N GLU A 28 1.75 17.11 2.64
CA GLU A 28 0.33 17.48 2.57
C GLU A 28 -0.42 16.61 1.56
N ALA A 29 0.13 16.39 0.36
CA ALA A 29 -0.49 15.58 -0.67
C ALA A 29 -0.67 14.11 -0.24
N VAL A 30 0.33 13.52 0.43
CA VAL A 30 0.24 12.14 0.95
C VAL A 30 -0.78 12.05 2.09
N GLN A 31 -0.84 13.07 2.97
CA GLN A 31 -1.83 13.14 4.04
C GLN A 31 -3.25 13.30 3.49
N ASP A 32 -3.46 14.15 2.49
CA ASP A 32 -4.76 14.33 1.82
C ASP A 32 -5.22 13.03 1.16
N ALA A 33 -4.35 12.39 0.38
CA ALA A 33 -4.64 11.09 -0.25
C ALA A 33 -5.06 10.05 0.79
N ARG A 34 -4.34 9.93 1.92
CA ARG A 34 -4.71 9.04 3.03
C ARG A 34 -6.08 9.40 3.60
N ASN A 35 -6.32 10.67 3.92
CA ASN A 35 -7.58 11.11 4.51
C ASN A 35 -8.76 10.84 3.57
N ARG A 36 -8.57 11.04 2.26
CA ARG A 36 -9.58 10.74 1.25
C ARG A 36 -9.85 9.25 1.14
N THR A 37 -8.83 8.40 1.15
CA THR A 37 -8.99 6.94 1.20
C THR A 37 -9.81 6.50 2.41
N LEU A 38 -9.53 7.05 3.60
CA LEU A 38 -10.30 6.75 4.81
C LEU A 38 -11.75 7.25 4.72
N ALA A 39 -11.97 8.43 4.17
CA ALA A 39 -13.30 8.99 3.99
C ALA A 39 -14.17 8.14 3.04
N LEU A 40 -13.57 7.54 2.00
CA LEU A 40 -14.29 6.68 1.04
C LEU A 40 -14.83 5.38 1.63
N VAL A 41 -14.31 4.94 2.78
CA VAL A 41 -14.72 3.68 3.44
C VAL A 41 -15.41 3.91 4.78
N ALA A 42 -15.50 5.15 5.24
CA ALA A 42 -15.97 5.50 6.58
C ALA A 42 -17.44 5.15 6.82
N ASP A 43 -18.29 5.22 5.79
CA ASP A 43 -19.72 4.93 5.84
C ASP A 43 -20.09 3.49 5.45
N LEU A 44 -19.09 2.67 5.08
CA LEU A 44 -19.28 1.27 4.76
C LEU A 44 -19.35 0.44 6.04
N SER A 45 -20.22 -0.57 6.07
CA SER A 45 -20.13 -1.66 7.05
C SER A 45 -19.03 -2.64 6.68
N ASP A 46 -18.58 -3.50 7.60
CA ASP A 46 -17.58 -4.52 7.30
C ASP A 46 -18.02 -5.46 6.16
N SER A 47 -19.32 -5.81 6.14
CA SER A 47 -19.89 -6.61 5.04
C SER A 47 -19.82 -5.93 3.68
N ARG A 48 -19.77 -4.59 3.62
CA ARG A 48 -19.64 -3.81 2.38
C ARG A 48 -18.20 -3.57 1.96
N LEU A 49 -17.21 -3.96 2.78
CA LEU A 49 -15.81 -3.97 2.36
C LEU A 49 -15.45 -5.19 1.50
N SER A 50 -16.35 -6.18 1.46
CA SER A 50 -16.32 -7.25 0.49
C SER A 50 -17.38 -6.96 -0.59
N VAL A 51 -16.95 -6.92 -1.84
CA VAL A 51 -17.83 -6.79 -3.01
C VAL A 51 -17.87 -8.12 -3.77
N PRO A 52 -18.84 -8.36 -4.66
CA PRO A 52 -18.80 -9.55 -5.54
C PRO A 52 -17.53 -9.55 -6.39
N LEU A 53 -17.02 -10.75 -6.70
CA LEU A 53 -15.91 -10.92 -7.63
C LEU A 53 -16.36 -10.52 -9.04
N ILE A 54 -15.77 -9.45 -9.56
CA ILE A 54 -15.84 -9.04 -10.96
C ILE A 54 -14.44 -8.60 -11.41
N GLU A 55 -14.16 -8.71 -12.70
CA GLU A 55 -12.82 -8.58 -13.29
C GLU A 55 -12.09 -7.25 -13.03
N ILE A 56 -12.84 -6.19 -12.71
CA ILE A 56 -12.33 -4.81 -12.73
C ILE A 56 -12.24 -4.13 -11.35
N VAL A 57 -12.66 -4.80 -10.27
CA VAL A 57 -12.62 -4.24 -8.91
C VAL A 57 -11.96 -5.23 -7.98
N ASN A 58 -11.29 -4.74 -6.95
CA ASN A 58 -10.81 -5.58 -5.86
C ASN A 58 -11.73 -5.46 -4.63
N PRO A 59 -11.66 -6.40 -3.68
CA PRO A 59 -12.27 -6.22 -2.37
C PRO A 59 -11.73 -4.93 -1.72
N PHE A 60 -12.60 -4.05 -1.23
CA PHE A 60 -12.16 -2.79 -0.63
C PHE A 60 -11.28 -2.99 0.60
N LEU A 61 -11.50 -4.05 1.38
CA LEU A 61 -10.61 -4.41 2.48
C LEU A 61 -9.20 -4.76 1.99
N TRP A 62 -9.09 -5.45 0.86
CA TRP A 62 -7.80 -5.76 0.23
C TRP A 62 -7.12 -4.49 -0.27
N GLU A 63 -7.85 -3.58 -0.92
CA GLU A 63 -7.31 -2.32 -1.43
C GLU A 63 -6.76 -1.40 -0.33
N LEU A 64 -7.45 -1.34 0.82
CA LEU A 64 -6.96 -0.57 1.98
C LEU A 64 -5.61 -1.10 2.47
N GLY A 65 -5.47 -2.43 2.59
CA GLY A 65 -4.21 -3.05 2.99
C GLY A 65 -3.13 -2.94 1.91
N HIS A 66 -3.51 -3.12 0.64
CA HIS A 66 -2.62 -2.97 -0.51
C HIS A 66 -2.04 -1.57 -0.62
N THR A 67 -2.86 -0.54 -0.39
CA THR A 67 -2.39 0.85 -0.38
C THR A 67 -1.33 1.07 0.69
N ALA A 68 -1.53 0.54 1.90
CA ALA A 68 -0.54 0.63 2.97
C ALA A 68 0.74 -0.16 2.64
N PHE A 69 0.59 -1.38 2.11
CA PHE A 69 1.70 -2.21 1.66
C PHE A 69 2.53 -1.51 0.57
N PHE A 70 1.90 -0.77 -0.34
CA PHE A 70 2.60 -0.05 -1.39
C PHE A 70 3.55 1.02 -0.80
N TYR A 71 3.08 1.80 0.18
CA TYR A 71 3.94 2.76 0.89
C TYR A 71 5.06 2.05 1.67
N GLU A 72 4.77 0.93 2.32
CA GLU A 72 5.80 0.15 3.01
C GLU A 72 6.87 -0.37 2.04
N ALA A 73 6.47 -1.05 0.96
CA ALA A 73 7.38 -1.73 0.05
C ALA A 73 8.26 -0.75 -0.73
N PHE A 74 7.68 0.32 -1.28
CA PHE A 74 8.38 1.21 -2.20
C PHE A 74 9.02 2.42 -1.54
N LEU A 75 8.58 2.83 -0.35
CA LEU A 75 9.20 3.93 0.37
C LEU A 75 10.00 3.39 1.56
N LEU A 76 9.32 2.82 2.56
CA LEU A 76 9.99 2.52 3.83
C LEU A 76 11.03 1.40 3.69
N ARG A 77 10.70 0.31 3.01
CA ARG A 77 11.62 -0.81 2.79
C ARG A 77 12.69 -0.46 1.76
N ALA A 78 12.30 0.13 0.64
CA ALA A 78 13.23 0.39 -0.47
C ALA A 78 14.18 1.58 -0.19
N LEU A 79 13.73 2.62 0.51
CA LEU A 79 14.52 3.82 0.79
C LEU A 79 15.12 3.80 2.20
N ASP A 80 14.34 3.43 3.21
CA ASP A 80 14.78 3.48 4.62
C ASP A 80 15.30 2.12 5.14
N GLY A 81 15.16 1.05 4.35
CA GLY A 81 15.65 -0.29 4.71
C GLY A 81 14.94 -0.91 5.92
N ILE A 82 13.74 -0.45 6.28
CA ILE A 82 13.02 -1.00 7.44
C ILE A 82 12.61 -2.45 7.20
N LYS A 83 12.40 -3.18 8.30
CA LYS A 83 11.77 -4.51 8.25
C LYS A 83 10.27 -4.37 7.93
N PRO A 84 9.63 -5.43 7.41
CA PRO A 84 8.19 -5.43 7.18
C PRO A 84 7.42 -5.03 8.43
N LEU A 85 6.39 -4.18 8.26
CA LEU A 85 5.60 -3.68 9.39
C LEU A 85 4.58 -4.71 9.86
N MET A 86 4.20 -5.63 8.97
CA MET A 86 3.30 -6.74 9.25
C MET A 86 3.88 -8.03 8.64
N GLU A 87 3.92 -9.09 9.43
CA GLU A 87 4.31 -10.42 8.96
C GLU A 87 3.30 -10.91 7.90
N GLY A 88 3.80 -11.48 6.80
CA GLY A 88 2.96 -11.96 5.69
C GLY A 88 2.33 -10.87 4.83
N ALA A 89 2.72 -9.60 4.98
CA ALA A 89 2.18 -8.50 4.16
C ALA A 89 2.40 -8.73 2.65
N ASP A 90 3.56 -9.25 2.25
CA ASP A 90 3.85 -9.60 0.85
C ASP A 90 2.87 -10.67 0.32
N ASP A 91 2.56 -11.70 1.11
CA ASP A 91 1.64 -12.78 0.70
C ASP A 91 0.18 -12.33 0.61
N LEU A 92 -0.18 -11.28 1.34
CA LEU A 92 -1.54 -10.74 1.37
C LEU A 92 -1.75 -9.64 0.32
N TYR A 93 -0.76 -8.78 0.11
CA TYR A 93 -0.98 -7.49 -0.55
C TYR A 93 -0.07 -7.24 -1.75
N ASN A 94 0.90 -8.10 -2.06
CA ASN A 94 1.74 -7.89 -3.23
C ASN A 94 0.98 -8.23 -4.53
N SER A 95 0.54 -7.21 -5.26
CA SER A 95 -0.22 -7.38 -6.51
C SER A 95 0.56 -8.05 -7.64
N PHE A 96 1.89 -8.14 -7.54
CA PHE A 96 2.71 -8.89 -8.51
C PHE A 96 2.65 -10.40 -8.31
N THR A 97 2.26 -10.87 -7.10
CA THR A 97 2.25 -12.29 -6.75
C THR A 97 0.87 -12.78 -6.31
N VAL A 98 0.00 -11.89 -5.86
CA VAL A 98 -1.38 -12.19 -5.47
C VAL A 98 -2.31 -12.01 -6.66
N GLU A 99 -2.70 -13.14 -7.25
CA GLU A 99 -3.70 -13.21 -8.32
C GLU A 99 -5.01 -12.54 -7.93
N HIS A 100 -5.64 -11.85 -8.88
CA HIS A 100 -6.87 -11.07 -8.68
C HIS A 100 -7.95 -11.87 -7.94
N ASP A 101 -8.34 -13.02 -8.49
CA ASP A 101 -9.44 -13.82 -7.95
C ASP A 101 -9.15 -14.40 -6.56
N SER A 102 -7.86 -14.60 -6.25
CA SER A 102 -7.44 -15.12 -4.94
C SER A 102 -7.68 -14.10 -3.81
N ARG A 103 -7.79 -12.80 -4.13
CA ARG A 103 -7.95 -11.71 -3.14
C ARG A 103 -9.18 -11.86 -2.25
N TRP A 104 -10.23 -12.54 -2.73
CA TRP A 104 -11.46 -12.81 -1.96
C TRP A 104 -11.32 -13.94 -0.95
N GLY A 105 -10.33 -14.82 -1.10
CA GLY A 105 -10.12 -15.98 -0.23
C GLY A 105 -9.01 -15.79 0.80
N LEU A 106 -8.30 -14.66 0.77
CA LEU A 106 -7.20 -14.38 1.68
C LEU A 106 -7.69 -14.19 3.12
N ALA A 107 -6.90 -14.66 4.08
CA ALA A 107 -7.10 -14.42 5.50
C ALA A 107 -6.66 -13.00 5.87
N LEU A 108 -7.36 -11.99 5.32
CA LEU A 108 -7.07 -10.59 5.56
C LEU A 108 -7.28 -10.21 7.03
N PRO A 109 -6.47 -9.29 7.58
CA PRO A 109 -6.78 -8.62 8.84
C PRO A 109 -8.18 -8.01 8.83
N THR A 110 -8.77 -7.84 10.02
CA THR A 110 -10.02 -7.10 10.17
C THR A 110 -9.86 -5.65 9.69
N ARG A 111 -10.96 -4.92 9.49
CA ARG A 111 -10.94 -3.47 9.20
C ARG A 111 -9.97 -2.74 10.15
N ASP A 112 -10.11 -2.97 11.45
CA ASP A 112 -9.27 -2.31 12.45
C ASP A 112 -7.79 -2.72 12.31
N GLY A 113 -7.51 -3.99 12.04
CA GLY A 113 -6.14 -4.47 11.79
C GLY A 113 -5.52 -3.83 10.54
N THR A 114 -6.30 -3.72 9.46
CA THR A 114 -5.87 -3.05 8.23
C THR A 114 -5.64 -1.56 8.46
N LEU A 115 -6.52 -0.88 9.20
CA LEU A 115 -6.35 0.54 9.53
C LEU A 115 -5.14 0.79 10.45
N GLN A 116 -4.86 -0.12 11.38
CA GLN A 116 -3.65 -0.09 12.20
C GLN A 116 -2.40 -0.25 11.33
N TYR A 117 -2.43 -1.15 10.34
CA TYR A 117 -1.34 -1.33 9.38
C TYR A 117 -1.13 -0.11 8.48
N SER A 118 -2.20 0.59 8.07
CA SER A 118 -2.11 1.85 7.29
C SER A 118 -1.61 3.06 8.09
N SER A 119 -1.47 2.93 9.40
CA SER A 119 -1.09 4.02 10.29
C SER A 119 -0.31 3.47 11.47
N PRO A 120 0.82 2.76 11.23
CA PRO A 120 1.62 2.23 12.31
C PRO A 120 1.98 3.40 13.22
N ALA A 121 1.74 3.26 14.52
CA ALA A 121 2.20 4.26 15.47
C ALA A 121 3.68 4.49 15.18
N ARG A 122 4.09 5.75 14.92
CA ARG A 122 5.50 6.09 14.77
C ARG A 122 6.20 5.65 16.05
N SER A 123 6.81 4.47 16.04
CA SER A 123 7.74 4.08 17.07
C SER A 123 8.88 5.08 17.00
N GLY A 124 8.92 5.95 18.01
CA GLY A 124 9.97 6.90 18.38
C GLY A 124 10.93 7.33 17.28
N GLY A 125 10.88 8.62 16.91
CA GLY A 125 12.01 9.26 16.26
C GLY A 125 13.30 8.98 17.03
N GLY A 126 14.31 8.51 16.31
CA GLY A 126 15.72 8.67 16.66
C GLY A 126 16.33 9.74 15.75
N PRO A 127 17.39 10.43 16.19
CA PRO A 127 17.87 11.70 15.66
C PRO A 127 18.24 11.70 14.18
#